data_AF-A0A4V1VDP3-F1
#
_entry.id   AF-A0A4V1VDP3-F1
#
_cell.length_a   1.000
_cell.length_b   1.000
_cell.length_c   1.000
_cell.angle_alpha   90.00
_cell.angle_beta   90.00
_cell.angle_gamma   90.00
#
_symmetry.space_group_name_H-M   'P 1'
#
loop_
_entity.id
_entity.type
_entity.pdbx_description
1 polymer ?
#
loop_
_entity_poly.entity_id
_entity_poly.type
_entity_poly.pdbx_seq_one_letter_code
_entity_poly.pdbx_strand_id
1 'polypeptide(L)'
;MLILKRNNLTRSHFTFKRFIYFLLNFLKMKRLVILFSLFGFVIQTYSQEQKAPSPILFIYDASGSMWGQLDGKTKKEIASEVMSTTVNNLPENQHVGLIAYGHRTKGDCDDIEYMADITNTSKSKITETVKTINPLGKTPLARSVTLAINSLKENNVKATIILVTDGIESCDGNLCDIVAQAKASGIDFKLHIVGFGLKENETEQLKCAADAGGGKYYDASNASALGEGLTEATSATVDKPEGNFSIYATKNGEPVDAWVKATEAGTNEAVDGSRTYRDSAWVHLPPGKYDIAIRPLEGSDIPGTSITVEIKEGETKHETISFDGGTLEVTATNNGEGWDAVVKMFDSNGKVASNTRTYGRSKTMEVPAGKYKVTFQGLVMKGINTYFEIDNVEVKSNTTTPITHNFDTGKVMVGVQTSSGELIDATVNFHEVDANKNVAASRTYTSSSSNPREFLLSTGTYKVKVVTLGVHKGKTETFTIEVKKGETVTKTITY
;
A
#
# COMPACT_ATOMS: atom_id res chain seq x y z
N MET A 1 43.98 -27.55 62.53
CA MET A 1 45.09 -26.59 62.68
C MET A 1 45.27 -25.92 61.32
N LEU A 2 44.88 -24.66 61.22
CA LEU A 2 44.81 -23.83 59.99
C LEU A 2 45.96 -22.82 60.00
N ILE A 3 46.59 -22.50 58.85
CA ILE A 3 47.38 -21.28 58.48
C ILE A 3 48.00 -21.54 57.08
N LEU A 4 47.54 -20.92 55.97
CA LEU A 4 47.75 -19.57 55.37
C LEU A 4 49.06 -19.43 54.54
N LYS A 5 48.98 -19.25 53.19
CA LYS A 5 49.00 -17.99 52.35
C LYS A 5 50.35 -17.22 52.41
N ARG A 6 50.90 -16.53 51.38
CA ARG A 6 50.64 -16.25 49.94
C ARG A 6 51.86 -15.44 49.40
N ASN A 7 51.98 -15.34 48.06
CA ASN A 7 52.40 -14.17 47.25
C ASN A 7 53.86 -13.85 46.82
N ASN A 8 53.91 -13.43 45.53
CA ASN A 8 54.73 -12.43 44.85
C ASN A 8 55.99 -12.85 44.07
N LEU A 9 55.88 -12.73 42.74
CA LEU A 9 56.98 -12.51 41.80
C LEU A 9 56.91 -11.05 41.30
N THR A 10 58.02 -10.32 41.48
CA THR A 10 58.36 -9.11 40.71
C THR A 10 59.81 -9.22 40.25
N ARG A 11 60.05 -8.88 38.98
CA ARG A 11 61.32 -8.52 38.34
C ARG A 11 60.93 -7.93 36.97
N SER A 12 61.60 -6.99 36.33
CA SER A 12 62.46 -5.83 36.63
C SER A 12 62.79 -5.21 35.26
N HIS A 13 63.34 -3.98 35.25
CA HIS A 13 63.97 -3.29 34.11
C HIS A 13 62.97 -2.53 33.20
N PHE A 14 63.19 -1.31 32.71
CA PHE A 14 64.43 -0.56 32.49
C PHE A 14 64.15 0.93 32.19
N THR A 15 65.17 1.77 32.40
CA THR A 15 65.45 3.13 31.84
C THR A 15 64.99 4.41 32.54
N PHE A 16 66.03 5.14 32.96
CA PHE A 16 66.14 6.38 33.73
C PHE A 16 66.12 7.65 32.85
N LYS A 17 65.38 7.66 31.72
CA LYS A 17 65.36 8.82 30.78
C LYS A 17 64.03 9.58 30.73
N ARG A 18 63.11 9.30 31.66
CA ARG A 18 61.75 9.88 31.70
C ARG A 18 61.44 10.73 32.94
N PHE A 19 62.41 10.93 33.83
CA PHE A 19 62.17 11.53 35.14
C PHE A 19 62.43 13.04 35.24
N ILE A 20 63.15 13.65 34.29
CA ILE A 20 63.43 15.11 34.31
C ILE A 20 62.37 15.93 33.54
N TYR A 21 61.60 15.32 32.65
CA TYR A 21 60.51 16.02 31.94
C TYR A 21 59.18 16.09 32.71
N PHE A 22 59.05 15.34 33.81
CA PHE A 22 57.81 15.27 34.59
C PHE A 22 57.79 16.23 35.80
N LEU A 23 58.94 16.76 36.23
CA LEU A 23 59.03 17.63 37.41
C LEU A 23 58.89 19.14 37.10
N LEU A 24 58.98 19.55 35.84
CA LEU A 24 58.84 20.96 35.41
C LEU A 24 57.44 21.34 34.89
N ASN A 25 56.52 20.38 34.73
CA ASN A 25 55.13 20.65 34.31
C ASN A 25 54.10 20.55 35.44
N PHE A 26 54.48 20.14 36.65
CA PHE A 26 53.53 19.96 37.77
C PHE A 26 53.34 21.21 38.67
N LEU A 27 54.06 22.31 38.41
CA LEU A 27 54.01 23.55 39.20
C LEU A 27 53.42 24.78 38.47
N LYS A 28 52.97 24.64 37.21
CA LYS A 28 52.19 25.68 36.50
C LYS A 28 50.69 25.39 36.39
N MET A 29 50.22 24.22 36.84
CA MET A 29 48.82 23.77 36.70
C MET A 29 47.97 23.86 37.97
N LYS A 30 48.29 24.76 38.92
CA LYS A 30 47.49 24.94 40.16
C LYS A 30 47.14 26.39 40.54
N ARG A 31 47.35 27.37 39.67
CA ARG A 31 46.87 28.76 39.89
C ARG A 31 46.04 29.37 38.76
N LEU A 32 45.70 28.57 37.74
CA LEU A 32 44.81 29.00 36.65
C LEU A 32 43.53 28.14 36.60
N VAL A 33 43.00 27.77 37.75
CA VAL A 33 41.74 27.00 37.90
C VAL A 33 40.72 27.78 38.77
N ILE A 34 41.04 29.02 39.16
CA ILE A 34 40.14 29.88 39.98
C ILE A 34 39.83 31.22 39.26
N LEU A 35 40.15 31.33 37.96
CA LEU A 35 39.75 32.48 37.13
C LEU A 35 39.09 32.05 35.81
N PHE A 36 38.40 30.90 35.84
CA PHE A 36 37.60 30.38 34.72
C PHE A 36 36.26 29.79 35.23
N SER A 37 35.74 30.32 36.34
CA SER A 37 34.39 30.02 36.86
C SER A 37 33.42 31.21 36.70
N LEU A 38 33.72 32.13 35.78
CA LEU A 38 32.94 33.33 35.50
C LEU A 38 32.82 33.63 34.00
N PHE A 39 32.99 32.60 33.16
CA PHE A 39 32.46 32.62 31.80
C PHE A 39 31.29 31.63 31.81
N GLY A 40 30.14 32.14 32.25
CA GLY A 40 28.87 31.44 32.05
C GLY A 40 28.75 31.18 30.57
N PHE A 41 28.91 29.92 30.19
CA PHE A 41 28.60 29.43 28.87
C PHE A 41 27.09 29.60 28.73
N VAL A 42 26.65 30.77 28.26
CA VAL A 42 25.28 31.00 27.85
C VAL A 42 25.10 30.09 26.65
N ILE A 43 24.66 28.86 26.92
CA ILE A 43 24.00 28.04 25.91
C ILE A 43 22.73 28.82 25.62
N GLN A 44 22.80 29.75 24.67
CA GLN A 44 21.61 30.13 23.93
C GLN A 44 21.15 28.84 23.26
N THR A 45 20.24 28.14 23.93
CA THR A 45 19.27 27.32 23.26
C THR A 45 18.61 28.24 22.24
N TYR A 46 19.13 28.23 21.02
CA TYR A 46 18.34 28.60 19.85
C TYR A 46 17.22 27.58 19.81
N SER A 47 16.15 27.87 20.55
CA SER A 47 14.85 27.29 20.25
C SER A 47 14.59 27.76 18.83
N GLN A 48 14.70 26.86 17.85
CA GLN A 48 14.07 27.10 16.57
C GLN A 48 12.59 27.27 16.91
N GLU A 49 12.11 28.51 16.92
CA GLU A 49 10.70 28.81 17.00
C GLU A 49 10.10 28.19 15.75
N GLN A 50 9.52 27.00 15.90
CA GLN A 50 8.88 26.28 14.82
C GLN A 50 7.69 27.13 14.43
N LYS A 51 7.88 28.01 13.44
CA LYS A 51 6.87 28.96 12.98
C LYS A 51 5.59 28.17 12.74
N ALA A 52 4.53 28.52 13.46
CA ALA A 52 3.26 27.82 13.35
C ALA A 52 2.83 27.80 11.88
N PRO A 53 2.34 26.66 11.36
CA PRO A 53 1.78 26.59 10.02
C PRO A 53 0.70 27.64 9.83
N SER A 54 0.51 28.08 8.59
CA SER A 54 -0.62 28.92 8.23
C SER A 54 -1.93 28.20 8.59
N PRO A 55 -2.93 28.93 9.08
CA PRO A 55 -4.15 28.32 9.53
C PRO A 55 -4.97 27.66 8.41
N ILE A 56 -5.86 26.77 8.81
CA ILE A 56 -6.85 26.11 7.92
C ILE A 56 -8.24 26.63 8.29
N LEU A 57 -8.99 27.13 7.30
CA LEU A 57 -10.37 27.59 7.47
C LEU A 57 -11.31 26.63 6.76
N PHE A 58 -12.12 25.90 7.52
CA PHE A 58 -13.16 25.06 6.94
C PHE A 58 -14.43 25.87 6.65
N ILE A 59 -15.04 25.61 5.50
CA ILE A 59 -16.41 26.05 5.17
C ILE A 59 -17.27 24.80 5.08
N TYR A 60 -18.25 24.70 5.97
CA TYR A 60 -19.10 23.52 6.13
C TYR A 60 -20.50 23.75 5.57
N ASP A 61 -20.90 22.87 4.66
CA ASP A 61 -22.25 22.81 4.12
C ASP A 61 -23.24 22.26 5.14
N ALA A 62 -24.21 23.10 5.50
CA ALA A 62 -25.40 22.69 6.23
C ALA A 62 -26.67 23.09 5.49
N SER A 63 -26.64 23.09 4.16
CA SER A 63 -27.85 23.22 3.35
C SER A 63 -28.76 22.00 3.49
N GLY A 64 -30.05 22.16 3.20
CA GLY A 64 -31.04 21.10 3.43
C GLY A 64 -30.74 19.75 2.76
N SER A 65 -29.95 19.72 1.68
CA SER A 65 -29.53 18.49 0.99
C SER A 65 -28.69 17.55 1.86
N MET A 66 -28.00 18.08 2.88
CA MET A 66 -27.19 17.30 3.82
C MET A 66 -28.02 16.35 4.72
N TRP A 67 -29.36 16.45 4.70
CA TRP A 67 -30.25 15.43 5.27
C TRP A 67 -30.40 14.17 4.40
N GLY A 68 -29.94 14.23 3.14
CA GLY A 68 -29.90 13.07 2.25
C GLY A 68 -29.11 11.91 2.87
N GLN A 69 -29.46 10.69 2.49
CA GLN A 69 -28.81 9.49 3.00
C GLN A 69 -27.73 8.97 2.07
N LEU A 70 -26.68 8.43 2.68
CA LEU A 70 -25.60 7.72 2.02
C LEU A 70 -25.19 6.56 2.94
N ASP A 71 -25.14 5.34 2.43
CA ASP A 71 -24.77 4.13 3.20
C ASP A 71 -25.55 3.96 4.52
N GLY A 72 -26.82 4.36 4.54
CA GLY A 72 -27.71 4.21 5.71
C GLY A 72 -27.51 5.25 6.83
N LYS A 73 -26.63 6.23 6.66
CA LYS A 73 -26.50 7.42 7.52
C LYS A 73 -26.87 8.68 6.74
N THR A 74 -27.17 9.78 7.45
CA THR A 74 -27.31 11.08 6.80
C THR A 74 -25.93 11.62 6.37
N LYS A 75 -25.89 12.39 5.28
CA LYS A 75 -24.66 13.06 4.84
C LYS A 75 -24.10 13.97 5.95
N LYS A 76 -24.96 14.66 6.69
CA LYS A 76 -24.61 15.41 7.90
C LYS A 76 -23.82 14.57 8.92
N GLU A 77 -24.33 13.39 9.29
CA GLU A 77 -23.66 12.51 10.26
C GLU A 77 -22.28 12.09 9.76
N ILE A 78 -22.19 11.67 8.50
CA ILE A 78 -20.91 11.26 7.89
C ILE A 78 -19.93 12.42 7.87
N ALA A 79 -20.33 13.57 7.34
CA ALA A 79 -19.45 14.74 7.23
C ALA A 79 -18.98 15.23 8.60
N SER A 80 -19.87 15.25 9.60
CA SER A 80 -19.52 15.61 10.98
C SER A 80 -18.52 14.63 11.60
N GLU A 81 -18.70 13.32 11.42
CA GLU A 81 -17.80 12.28 11.94
C GLU A 81 -16.41 12.36 11.29
N VAL A 82 -16.37 12.45 9.96
CA VAL A 82 -15.12 12.49 9.19
C VAL A 82 -14.36 13.78 9.46
N MET A 83 -15.03 14.95 9.40
CA MET A 83 -14.38 16.23 9.68
C MET A 83 -13.84 16.30 11.11
N SER A 84 -14.56 15.76 12.10
CA SER A 84 -14.07 15.67 13.48
C SER A 84 -12.78 14.84 13.56
N THR A 85 -12.75 13.71 12.85
CA THR A 85 -11.56 12.85 12.78
C THR A 85 -10.39 13.57 12.12
N THR A 86 -10.61 14.22 10.98
CA THR A 86 -9.57 14.98 10.26
C THR A 86 -8.99 16.08 11.15
N VAL A 87 -9.84 16.90 11.78
CA VAL A 87 -9.38 18.02 12.63
C VAL A 87 -8.56 17.52 13.82
N ASN A 88 -8.97 16.41 14.44
CA ASN A 88 -8.22 15.80 15.55
C ASN A 88 -6.86 15.23 15.12
N ASN A 89 -6.72 14.81 13.87
CA ASN A 89 -5.46 14.27 13.33
C ASN A 89 -4.45 15.35 12.89
N LEU A 90 -4.86 16.62 12.85
CA LEU A 90 -3.94 17.72 12.53
C LEU A 90 -2.85 17.86 13.60
N PRO A 91 -1.69 18.46 13.29
CA PRO A 91 -0.67 18.81 14.29
C PRO A 91 -1.21 19.70 15.42
N GLU A 92 -0.70 19.58 16.64
CA GLU A 92 -1.17 20.38 17.79
C GLU A 92 -1.03 21.90 17.60
N ASN A 93 -0.02 22.33 16.84
CA ASN A 93 0.22 23.74 16.52
C ASN A 93 -0.56 24.24 15.27
N GLN A 94 -1.44 23.42 14.69
CA GLN A 94 -2.28 23.82 13.55
C GLN A 94 -3.50 24.61 14.04
N HIS A 95 -3.58 25.88 13.67
CA HIS A 95 -4.77 26.70 13.90
C HIS A 95 -5.88 26.37 12.89
N VAL A 96 -7.12 26.29 13.37
CA VAL A 96 -8.28 25.90 12.58
C VAL A 96 -9.46 26.83 12.85
N GLY A 97 -10.12 27.32 11.79
CA GLY A 97 -11.38 28.07 11.86
C GLY A 97 -12.54 27.31 11.20
N LEU A 98 -13.77 27.77 11.45
CA LEU A 98 -14.99 27.19 10.89
C LEU A 98 -16.01 28.26 10.50
N ILE A 99 -16.43 28.22 9.24
CA ILE A 99 -17.63 28.88 8.73
C ILE A 99 -18.68 27.80 8.43
N ALA A 100 -19.94 28.06 8.73
CA ALA A 100 -21.05 27.23 8.29
C ALA A 100 -22.09 28.07 7.56
N TYR A 101 -22.73 27.50 6.53
CA TYR A 101 -23.84 28.13 5.84
C TYR A 101 -25.10 27.27 5.84
N GLY A 102 -26.26 27.91 5.74
CA GLY A 102 -27.56 27.27 5.61
C GLY A 102 -28.06 26.56 6.87
N HIS A 103 -27.55 26.88 8.06
CA HIS A 103 -27.88 26.12 9.28
C HIS A 103 -28.95 26.75 10.19
N ARG A 104 -29.43 27.96 9.92
CA ARG A 104 -30.34 28.73 10.79
C ARG A 104 -31.65 29.14 10.14
N THR A 105 -31.62 29.56 8.87
CA THR A 105 -32.79 30.14 8.20
C THR A 105 -33.07 29.49 6.85
N LYS A 106 -34.25 28.90 6.71
CA LYS A 106 -34.67 28.25 5.47
C LYS A 106 -34.83 29.28 4.34
N GLY A 107 -34.18 29.03 3.21
CA GLY A 107 -34.32 29.86 2.01
C GLY A 107 -33.46 31.13 1.98
N ASP A 108 -32.75 31.43 3.07
CA ASP A 108 -31.89 32.61 3.20
C ASP A 108 -30.50 32.37 2.60
N CYS A 109 -30.07 33.25 1.70
CA CYS A 109 -28.77 33.21 1.06
C CYS A 109 -27.68 33.94 1.87
N ASP A 110 -28.07 34.70 2.87
CA ASP A 110 -27.16 35.39 3.80
C ASP A 110 -26.95 34.59 5.10
N ASP A 111 -27.52 33.39 5.19
CA ASP A 111 -27.32 32.48 6.33
C ASP A 111 -25.92 31.85 6.32
N ILE A 112 -24.93 32.66 6.70
CA ILE A 112 -23.51 32.29 6.78
C ILE A 112 -23.00 32.79 8.14
N GLU A 113 -22.26 31.96 8.86
CA GLU A 113 -21.77 32.28 10.20
C GLU A 113 -20.34 31.79 10.41
N TYR A 114 -19.52 32.64 11.05
CA TYR A 114 -18.29 32.19 11.70
C TYR A 114 -18.63 31.46 12.98
N MET A 115 -18.58 30.13 12.89
CA MET A 115 -18.80 29.24 14.02
C MET A 115 -17.58 29.22 14.95
N ALA A 116 -16.39 29.44 14.38
CA ALA A 116 -15.16 29.59 15.14
C ALA A 116 -14.10 30.40 14.36
N ASP A 117 -13.44 31.31 15.07
CA ASP A 117 -12.40 32.19 14.52
C ASP A 117 -11.09 31.43 14.27
N ILE A 118 -10.37 31.83 13.22
CA ILE A 118 -9.11 31.23 12.79
C ILE A 118 -7.92 31.48 13.75
N THR A 119 -8.02 32.52 14.60
CA THR A 119 -6.90 33.02 15.42
C THR A 119 -6.82 32.42 16.83
N ASN A 120 -7.89 31.85 17.37
CA ASN A 120 -7.93 31.42 18.78
C ASN A 120 -8.90 30.25 19.08
N THR A 121 -9.02 29.29 18.16
CA THR A 121 -9.94 28.15 18.34
C THR A 121 -9.19 26.85 18.58
N SER A 122 -9.60 26.11 19.63
CA SER A 122 -9.13 24.75 19.87
C SER A 122 -9.79 23.74 18.93
N LYS A 123 -9.06 22.68 18.55
CA LYS A 123 -9.61 21.55 17.77
C LYS A 123 -10.88 20.98 18.40
N SER A 124 -10.90 20.84 19.73
CA SER A 124 -12.08 20.36 20.47
C SER A 124 -13.31 21.21 20.19
N LYS A 125 -13.17 22.55 20.19
CA LYS A 125 -14.27 23.47 19.92
C LYS A 125 -14.80 23.32 18.50
N ILE A 126 -13.94 23.13 17.50
CA ILE A 126 -14.37 22.82 16.14
C ILE A 126 -15.20 21.52 16.11
N THR A 127 -14.69 20.45 16.69
CA THR A 127 -15.37 19.14 16.66
C THR A 127 -16.70 19.13 17.42
N GLU A 128 -16.82 19.89 18.50
CA GLU A 128 -18.08 20.07 19.23
C GLU A 128 -19.07 20.88 18.40
N THR A 129 -18.62 21.98 17.81
CA THR A 129 -19.50 22.86 17.03
C THR A 129 -20.06 22.16 15.79
N VAL A 130 -19.24 21.44 15.02
CA VAL A 130 -19.68 20.71 13.82
C VAL A 130 -20.82 19.72 14.14
N LYS A 131 -20.76 19.03 15.27
CA LYS A 131 -21.80 18.07 15.69
C LYS A 131 -23.14 18.73 16.00
N THR A 132 -23.14 20.00 16.41
CA THR A 132 -24.35 20.75 16.78
C THR A 132 -25.07 21.39 15.59
N ILE A 133 -24.38 21.56 14.46
CA ILE A 133 -24.94 22.17 13.25
C ILE A 133 -26.04 21.27 12.69
N ASN A 134 -27.18 21.85 12.33
CA ASN A 134 -28.29 21.14 11.69
C ASN A 134 -28.56 21.71 10.31
N PRO A 135 -28.72 20.87 9.28
CA PRO A 135 -28.99 21.39 7.95
C PRO A 135 -30.39 21.98 7.79
N LEU A 136 -30.53 23.09 7.04
CA LEU A 136 -31.83 23.76 6.88
C LEU A 136 -32.03 24.57 5.58
N GLY A 137 -31.02 25.33 5.18
CA GLY A 137 -31.10 26.47 4.27
C GLY A 137 -30.57 26.16 2.87
N LYS A 138 -30.18 27.24 2.17
CA LYS A 138 -29.62 27.20 0.81
C LYS A 138 -28.09 26.98 0.83
N THR A 139 -27.50 26.94 -0.36
CA THR A 139 -26.08 26.68 -0.63
C THR A 139 -25.38 27.93 -1.21
N PRO A 140 -25.12 28.99 -0.42
CA PRO A 140 -24.49 30.23 -0.87
C PRO A 140 -22.95 30.14 -0.90
N LEU A 141 -22.39 29.33 -1.80
CA LEU A 141 -20.95 29.03 -1.88
C LEU A 141 -20.11 30.30 -2.11
N ALA A 142 -20.48 31.08 -3.11
CA ALA A 142 -19.83 32.32 -3.50
C ALA A 142 -19.73 33.33 -2.36
N ARG A 143 -20.83 33.55 -1.64
CA ARG A 143 -20.87 34.46 -0.49
C ARG A 143 -20.06 33.92 0.68
N SER A 144 -20.09 32.60 0.92
CA SER A 144 -19.34 31.96 2.00
C SER A 144 -17.83 32.07 1.79
N VAL A 145 -17.36 31.80 0.56
CA VAL A 145 -15.95 31.95 0.20
C VAL A 145 -15.52 33.41 0.17
N THR A 146 -16.40 34.33 -0.26
CA THR A 146 -16.14 35.79 -0.15
C THR A 146 -15.93 36.21 1.29
N LEU A 147 -16.78 35.75 2.21
CA LEU A 147 -16.68 36.06 3.64
C LEU A 147 -15.36 35.54 4.24
N ALA A 148 -14.93 34.34 3.83
CA ALA A 148 -13.64 33.78 4.21
C ALA A 148 -12.47 34.65 3.71
N ILE A 149 -12.45 34.94 2.40
CA ILE A 149 -11.39 35.72 1.75
C ILE A 149 -11.29 37.14 2.33
N ASN A 150 -12.43 37.80 2.59
CA ASN A 150 -12.43 39.15 3.16
C ASN A 150 -11.84 39.16 4.57
N SER A 151 -12.17 38.17 5.41
CA SER A 151 -11.57 38.04 6.74
C SER A 151 -10.05 37.85 6.67
N LEU A 152 -9.56 37.01 5.74
CA LEU A 152 -8.13 36.83 5.52
C LEU A 152 -7.43 38.14 5.11
N LYS A 153 -8.07 38.89 4.21
CA LYS A 153 -7.56 40.19 3.74
C LYS A 153 -7.53 41.23 4.86
N GLU A 154 -8.62 41.36 5.62
CA GLU A 154 -8.75 42.33 6.71
C GLU A 154 -7.71 42.10 7.82
N ASN A 155 -7.42 40.82 8.11
CA ASN A 155 -6.45 40.43 9.12
C ASN A 155 -5.02 40.25 8.57
N ASN A 156 -4.82 40.41 7.26
CA ASN A 156 -3.55 40.14 6.57
C ASN A 156 -2.97 38.75 6.90
N VAL A 157 -3.84 37.73 6.90
CA VAL A 157 -3.52 36.34 7.21
C VAL A 157 -3.57 35.52 5.93
N LYS A 158 -2.50 34.76 5.64
CA LYS A 158 -2.56 33.70 4.64
C LYS A 158 -3.16 32.42 5.21
N ALA A 159 -3.98 31.69 4.45
CA ALA A 159 -4.63 30.49 4.95
C ALA A 159 -4.97 29.47 3.85
N THR A 160 -5.21 28.24 4.28
CA THR A 160 -5.81 27.21 3.43
C THR A 160 -7.30 27.15 3.71
N ILE A 161 -8.14 27.43 2.72
CA ILE A 161 -9.59 27.30 2.80
C ILE A 161 -9.97 25.91 2.29
N ILE A 162 -10.79 25.18 3.05
CA ILE A 162 -11.31 23.87 2.66
C ILE A 162 -12.83 23.93 2.70
N LEU A 163 -13.45 23.96 1.53
CA LEU A 163 -14.91 23.93 1.37
C LEU A 163 -15.39 22.48 1.28
N VAL A 164 -16.28 22.06 2.17
CA VAL A 164 -16.95 20.76 2.12
C VAL A 164 -18.40 21.00 1.73
N THR A 165 -18.83 20.49 0.58
CA THR A 165 -20.19 20.73 0.06
C THR A 165 -20.79 19.51 -0.60
N ASP A 166 -22.11 19.34 -0.47
CA ASP A 166 -22.88 18.28 -1.12
C ASP A 166 -23.78 18.79 -2.25
N GLY A 167 -23.65 20.07 -2.59
CA GLY A 167 -24.50 20.79 -3.53
C GLY A 167 -23.74 21.78 -4.40
N ILE A 168 -24.48 22.36 -5.35
CA ILE A 168 -24.02 23.48 -6.18
C ILE A 168 -24.59 24.80 -5.67
N GLU A 169 -24.04 25.90 -6.18
CA GLU A 169 -24.51 27.24 -5.87
C GLU A 169 -26.02 27.41 -6.15
N SER A 170 -26.76 27.96 -5.18
CA SER A 170 -28.22 28.17 -5.28
C SER A 170 -28.69 29.59 -4.89
N CYS A 171 -27.72 30.51 -4.82
CA CYS A 171 -27.88 31.91 -4.42
C CYS A 171 -27.25 32.88 -5.43
N ASP A 172 -27.26 32.51 -6.71
CA ASP A 172 -26.90 33.34 -7.87
C ASP A 172 -25.45 33.87 -7.87
N GLY A 173 -24.54 33.16 -7.22
CA GLY A 173 -23.11 33.48 -7.18
C GLY A 173 -22.30 32.86 -8.31
N ASN A 174 -21.21 33.52 -8.72
CA ASN A 174 -20.16 32.86 -9.51
C ASN A 174 -18.92 32.61 -8.66
N LEU A 175 -18.80 31.38 -8.14
CA LEU A 175 -17.71 31.03 -7.24
C LEU A 175 -16.33 31.14 -7.92
N CYS A 176 -16.20 30.71 -9.17
CA CYS A 176 -14.91 30.72 -9.87
C CYS A 176 -14.40 32.15 -10.09
N ASP A 177 -15.27 33.05 -10.55
CA ASP A 177 -14.92 34.46 -10.78
C ASP A 177 -14.46 35.16 -9.50
N ILE A 178 -15.15 34.91 -8.39
CA ILE A 178 -14.82 35.50 -7.07
C ILE A 178 -13.43 35.06 -6.63
N VAL A 179 -13.14 33.75 -6.72
CA VAL A 179 -11.85 33.20 -6.31
C VAL A 179 -10.72 33.73 -7.21
N ALA A 180 -10.94 33.75 -8.52
CA ALA A 180 -9.97 34.28 -9.48
C ALA A 180 -9.66 35.77 -9.22
N GLN A 181 -10.68 36.59 -8.99
CA GLN A 181 -10.51 38.01 -8.66
C GLN A 181 -9.76 38.23 -7.35
N ALA A 182 -10.04 37.41 -6.33
CA ALA A 182 -9.35 37.47 -5.05
C ALA A 182 -7.85 37.15 -5.18
N LYS A 183 -7.51 36.11 -5.94
CA LYS A 183 -6.11 35.74 -6.21
C LYS A 183 -5.40 36.80 -7.05
N ALA A 184 -6.06 37.36 -8.06
CA ALA A 184 -5.53 38.48 -8.85
C ALA A 184 -5.31 39.76 -8.01
N SER A 185 -6.06 39.92 -6.92
CA SER A 185 -5.90 41.03 -5.96
C SER A 185 -4.75 40.81 -4.96
N GLY A 186 -4.00 39.72 -5.08
CA GLY A 186 -2.83 39.41 -4.24
C GLY A 186 -3.15 38.83 -2.87
N ILE A 187 -4.38 38.33 -2.65
CA ILE A 187 -4.75 37.67 -1.39
C ILE A 187 -4.13 36.27 -1.38
N ASP A 188 -3.30 36.00 -0.39
CA ASP A 188 -2.56 34.74 -0.29
C ASP A 188 -3.38 33.66 0.42
N PHE A 189 -4.13 32.89 -0.36
CA PHE A 189 -4.84 31.72 0.12
C PHE A 189 -4.75 30.58 -0.88
N LYS A 190 -5.05 29.38 -0.39
CA LYS A 190 -5.30 28.19 -1.21
C LYS A 190 -6.72 27.71 -0.98
N LEU A 191 -7.48 27.38 -2.02
CA LEU A 191 -8.86 26.86 -1.88
C LEU A 191 -8.95 25.42 -2.37
N HIS A 192 -9.19 24.50 -1.44
CA HIS A 192 -9.60 23.13 -1.74
C HIS A 192 -11.11 23.00 -1.62
N ILE A 193 -11.70 22.16 -2.46
CA ILE A 193 -13.12 21.84 -2.41
C ILE A 193 -13.28 20.32 -2.35
N VAL A 194 -14.02 19.82 -1.38
CA VAL A 194 -14.39 18.41 -1.25
C VAL A 194 -15.87 18.27 -1.53
N GLY A 195 -16.20 17.73 -2.71
CA GLY A 195 -17.57 17.50 -3.17
C GLY A 195 -18.11 16.17 -2.65
N PHE A 196 -19.09 16.20 -1.76
CA PHE A 196 -19.57 15.03 -1.04
C PHE A 196 -20.91 14.50 -1.57
N GLY A 197 -20.86 13.38 -2.31
CA GLY A 197 -22.04 12.75 -2.89
C GLY A 197 -22.71 13.60 -3.97
N LEU A 198 -21.90 14.32 -4.75
CA LEU A 198 -22.30 15.07 -5.94
C LEU A 198 -22.27 14.18 -7.19
N LYS A 199 -23.00 14.58 -8.24
CA LYS A 199 -22.95 13.94 -9.56
C LYS A 199 -21.90 14.61 -10.43
N GLU A 200 -21.21 13.84 -11.27
CA GLU A 200 -20.07 14.33 -12.09
C GLU A 200 -20.39 15.58 -12.92
N ASN A 201 -21.59 15.68 -13.48
CA ASN A 201 -22.02 16.75 -14.37
C ASN A 201 -22.38 18.08 -13.67
N GLU A 202 -22.26 18.13 -12.33
CA GLU A 202 -22.59 19.32 -11.52
C GLU A 202 -21.32 19.95 -10.90
N THR A 203 -20.12 19.48 -11.26
CA THR A 203 -18.86 19.81 -10.56
C THR A 203 -17.98 20.85 -11.22
N GLU A 204 -18.29 21.30 -12.44
CA GLU A 204 -17.41 22.16 -13.24
C GLU A 204 -17.06 23.48 -12.56
N GLN A 205 -18.05 24.16 -11.98
CA GLN A 205 -17.83 25.44 -11.28
C GLN A 205 -16.96 25.26 -10.03
N LEU A 206 -17.09 24.12 -9.34
CA LEU A 206 -16.28 23.80 -8.16
C LEU A 206 -14.83 23.52 -8.56
N LYS A 207 -14.62 22.73 -9.62
CA LYS A 207 -13.28 22.46 -10.18
C LYS A 207 -12.59 23.77 -10.58
N CYS A 208 -13.29 24.61 -11.35
CA CYS A 208 -12.82 25.94 -11.75
C CYS A 208 -12.39 26.79 -10.54
N ALA A 209 -13.22 26.84 -9.48
CA ALA A 209 -12.93 27.62 -8.29
C ALA A 209 -11.73 27.08 -7.50
N ALA A 210 -11.62 25.76 -7.35
CA ALA A 210 -10.47 25.15 -6.69
C ALA A 210 -9.16 25.46 -7.44
N ASP A 211 -9.18 25.32 -8.77
CA ASP A 211 -8.04 25.60 -9.65
C ASP A 211 -7.66 27.10 -9.60
N ALA A 212 -8.66 27.99 -9.71
CA ALA A 212 -8.46 29.43 -9.59
C ALA A 212 -7.84 29.81 -8.23
N GLY A 213 -8.20 29.08 -7.17
CA GLY A 213 -7.65 29.25 -5.83
C GLY A 213 -6.30 28.58 -5.60
N GLY A 214 -5.71 27.92 -6.60
CA GLY A 214 -4.45 27.18 -6.49
C GLY A 214 -4.53 25.92 -5.62
N GLY A 215 -5.73 25.40 -5.38
CA GLY A 215 -5.97 24.15 -4.67
C GLY A 215 -6.42 23.04 -5.60
N LYS A 216 -7.29 22.16 -5.10
CA LYS A 216 -7.80 20.98 -5.82
C LYS A 216 -9.25 20.69 -5.46
N TYR A 217 -9.98 20.15 -6.42
CA TYR A 217 -11.29 19.53 -6.20
C TYR A 217 -11.12 18.04 -5.90
N TYR A 218 -11.74 17.56 -4.83
CA TYR A 218 -11.74 16.17 -4.40
C TYR A 218 -13.17 15.63 -4.47
N ASP A 219 -13.37 14.59 -5.29
CA ASP A 219 -14.67 13.92 -5.39
C ASP A 219 -14.80 12.86 -4.29
N ALA A 220 -15.86 12.95 -3.50
CA ALA A 220 -16.11 12.08 -2.36
C ALA A 220 -17.48 11.40 -2.47
N SER A 221 -17.51 10.19 -3.02
CA SER A 221 -18.75 9.41 -3.21
C SER A 221 -19.25 8.69 -1.95
N ASN A 222 -18.43 8.59 -0.90
CA ASN A 222 -18.75 7.91 0.37
C ASN A 222 -17.87 8.43 1.53
N ALA A 223 -18.07 7.90 2.73
CA ALA A 223 -17.35 8.32 3.94
C ALA A 223 -15.82 8.14 3.85
N SER A 224 -15.34 7.06 3.21
CA SER A 224 -13.89 6.82 3.02
C SER A 224 -13.31 7.87 2.10
N ALA A 225 -13.94 8.09 0.94
CA ALA A 225 -13.49 9.08 -0.04
C ALA A 225 -13.52 10.51 0.53
N LEU A 226 -14.50 10.84 1.38
CA LEU A 226 -14.54 12.12 2.11
C LEU A 226 -13.33 12.27 3.05
N GLY A 227 -12.99 11.22 3.79
CA GLY A 227 -11.84 11.22 4.70
C GLY A 227 -10.51 11.34 3.96
N GLU A 228 -10.37 10.67 2.82
CA GLU A 228 -9.22 10.77 1.93
C GLU A 228 -9.06 12.19 1.40
N GLY A 229 -10.12 12.76 0.80
CA GLY A 229 -10.11 14.13 0.27
C GLY A 229 -9.79 15.19 1.32
N LEU A 230 -10.35 15.07 2.53
CA LEU A 230 -10.04 15.97 3.63
C LEU A 230 -8.60 15.83 4.13
N THR A 231 -8.07 14.61 4.19
CA THR A 231 -6.67 14.36 4.58
C THR A 231 -5.71 14.96 3.55
N GLU A 232 -6.00 14.81 2.25
CA GLU A 232 -5.22 15.43 1.19
C GLU A 232 -5.30 16.96 1.23
N ALA A 233 -6.50 17.53 1.34
CA ALA A 233 -6.72 18.98 1.39
C ALA A 233 -6.00 19.64 2.57
N THR A 234 -6.00 18.99 3.73
CA THR A 234 -5.31 19.49 4.94
C THR A 234 -3.79 19.34 4.89
N SER A 235 -3.28 18.44 4.05
CA SER A 235 -1.83 18.26 3.83
C SER A 235 -1.28 19.19 2.74
N ALA A 236 -2.12 19.62 1.79
CA ALA A 236 -1.74 20.44 0.65
C ALA A 236 -1.82 21.95 0.93
N THR A 237 -1.34 22.42 2.09
CA THR A 237 -1.58 23.78 2.58
C THR A 237 -1.02 24.91 1.69
N VAL A 238 -1.43 26.15 1.97
CA VAL A 238 -0.88 27.38 1.35
C VAL A 238 0.62 27.56 1.60
N ASP A 239 1.20 26.93 2.63
CA ASP A 239 2.63 26.97 2.89
C ASP A 239 3.44 26.04 1.98
N LYS A 240 2.77 25.04 1.40
CA LYS A 240 3.40 24.07 0.53
C LYS A 240 3.71 24.72 -0.82
N PRO A 241 4.98 24.66 -1.28
CA PRO A 241 5.34 25.15 -2.61
C PRO A 241 4.53 24.47 -3.71
N GLU A 242 4.39 25.15 -4.84
CA GLU A 242 3.78 24.56 -6.02
C GLU A 242 4.55 23.32 -6.49
N GLY A 243 3.80 22.34 -6.99
CA GLY A 243 4.40 21.14 -7.54
C GLY A 243 5.18 21.46 -8.81
N ASN A 244 6.37 20.89 -8.94
CA ASN A 244 7.23 21.02 -10.11
C ASN A 244 7.40 19.69 -10.86
N PHE A 245 6.82 18.61 -10.36
CA PHE A 245 6.79 17.32 -11.04
C PHE A 245 5.37 16.81 -11.10
N SER A 246 4.89 16.50 -12.31
CA SER A 246 3.56 15.97 -12.55
C SER A 246 3.60 14.55 -13.09
N ILE A 247 2.65 13.75 -12.64
CA ILE A 247 2.46 12.37 -13.08
C ILE A 247 1.02 12.24 -13.59
N TYR A 248 0.87 11.73 -14.81
CA TYR A 248 -0.40 11.28 -15.34
C TYR A 248 -0.38 9.76 -15.49
N ALA A 249 -1.49 9.09 -15.16
CA ALA A 249 -1.58 7.64 -15.21
C ALA A 249 -2.66 7.22 -16.21
N THR A 250 -2.31 6.29 -17.11
CA THR A 250 -3.23 5.78 -18.13
C THR A 250 -3.28 4.26 -18.13
N LYS A 251 -4.40 3.70 -18.55
CA LYS A 251 -4.53 2.30 -18.94
C LYS A 251 -5.30 2.23 -20.25
N ASN A 252 -4.68 1.63 -21.26
CA ASN A 252 -5.25 1.43 -22.59
C ASN A 252 -5.69 2.76 -23.24
N GLY A 253 -4.91 3.82 -23.00
CA GLY A 253 -5.20 5.18 -23.48
C GLY A 253 -6.19 5.99 -22.64
N GLU A 254 -6.89 5.36 -21.69
CA GLU A 254 -7.83 6.05 -20.79
C GLU A 254 -7.15 6.44 -19.46
N PRO A 255 -7.50 7.59 -18.86
CA PRO A 255 -6.99 7.95 -17.54
C PRO A 255 -7.41 6.96 -16.46
N VAL A 256 -6.49 6.68 -15.54
CA VAL A 256 -6.79 5.91 -14.32
C VAL A 256 -6.37 6.69 -13.08
N ASP A 257 -7.16 6.55 -12.03
CA ASP A 257 -6.78 7.05 -10.72
C ASP A 257 -5.63 6.22 -10.13
N ALA A 258 -4.63 6.90 -9.57
CA ALA A 258 -3.40 6.34 -9.06
C ALA A 258 -2.86 7.16 -7.89
N TRP A 259 -2.28 6.45 -6.93
CA TRP A 259 -1.50 7.05 -5.86
C TRP A 259 -0.06 7.28 -6.33
N VAL A 260 0.48 8.47 -6.05
CA VAL A 260 1.87 8.85 -6.32
C VAL A 260 2.56 9.14 -4.99
N LYS A 261 3.72 8.52 -4.78
CA LYS A 261 4.58 8.79 -3.64
C LYS A 261 6.01 9.01 -4.12
N ALA A 262 6.59 10.14 -3.77
CA ALA A 262 7.99 10.46 -4.01
C ALA A 262 8.81 10.22 -2.74
N THR A 263 9.93 9.52 -2.89
CA THR A 263 10.96 9.35 -1.86
C THR A 263 12.32 9.80 -2.38
N GLU A 264 13.24 10.17 -1.50
CA GLU A 264 14.63 10.36 -1.93
C GLU A 264 15.18 9.06 -2.53
N ALA A 265 15.94 9.18 -3.62
CA ALA A 265 16.39 8.01 -4.36
C ALA A 265 17.25 7.07 -3.50
N GLY A 266 16.90 5.78 -3.49
CA GLY A 266 17.57 4.75 -2.71
C GLY A 266 17.26 4.77 -1.21
N THR A 267 16.34 5.62 -0.75
CA THR A 267 15.88 5.66 0.64
C THR A 267 14.37 5.39 0.74
N ASN A 268 13.83 5.36 1.95
CA ASN A 268 12.39 5.31 2.20
C ASN A 268 11.83 6.64 2.73
N GLU A 269 12.64 7.70 2.69
CA GLU A 269 12.28 9.01 3.21
C GLU A 269 11.28 9.67 2.25
N ALA A 270 10.05 9.88 2.72
CA ALA A 270 9.00 10.48 1.93
C ALA A 270 9.24 11.98 1.79
N VAL A 271 9.21 12.46 0.56
CA VAL A 271 9.39 13.88 0.22
C VAL A 271 8.03 14.51 -0.01
N ASP A 272 7.22 13.87 -0.87
CA ASP A 272 5.88 14.32 -1.17
C ASP A 272 5.02 13.16 -1.72
N GLY A 273 3.72 13.37 -1.84
CA GLY A 273 2.79 12.43 -2.46
C GLY A 273 1.49 13.12 -2.84
N SER A 274 0.81 12.57 -3.84
CA SER A 274 -0.50 13.05 -4.26
C SER A 274 -1.25 11.95 -5.01
N ARG A 275 -2.53 12.15 -5.26
CA ARG A 275 -3.38 11.27 -6.05
C ARG A 275 -3.73 11.93 -7.38
N THR A 276 -3.83 11.12 -8.43
CA THR A 276 -4.07 11.61 -9.80
C THR A 276 -5.52 12.00 -10.03
N TYR A 277 -6.50 11.28 -9.44
CA TYR A 277 -7.93 11.49 -9.69
C TYR A 277 -8.27 11.50 -11.19
N ARG A 278 -7.67 10.58 -11.95
CA ARG A 278 -7.77 10.52 -13.42
C ARG A 278 -7.21 11.75 -14.16
N ASP A 279 -6.46 12.60 -13.48
CA ASP A 279 -5.73 13.75 -14.03
C ASP A 279 -4.26 13.76 -13.54
N SER A 280 -3.54 14.87 -13.68
CA SER A 280 -2.14 14.97 -13.28
C SER A 280 -1.99 15.19 -11.78
N ALA A 281 -1.27 14.28 -11.11
CA ALA A 281 -0.81 14.46 -9.74
C ALA A 281 0.46 15.32 -9.72
N TRP A 282 0.39 16.49 -9.09
CA TRP A 282 1.53 17.36 -8.86
C TRP A 282 2.16 17.12 -7.49
N VAL A 283 3.48 16.98 -7.47
CA VAL A 283 4.31 16.92 -6.26
C VAL A 283 5.43 17.95 -6.34
N HIS A 284 5.85 18.46 -5.18
CA HIS A 284 6.99 19.37 -5.08
C HIS A 284 8.25 18.59 -4.71
N LEU A 285 9.24 18.63 -5.59
CA LEU A 285 10.53 17.97 -5.42
C LEU A 285 11.63 19.03 -5.47
N PRO A 286 12.39 19.23 -4.38
CA PRO A 286 13.61 20.02 -4.41
C PRO A 286 14.62 19.50 -5.47
N PRO A 287 15.68 20.24 -5.79
CA PRO A 287 16.72 19.71 -6.67
C PRO A 287 17.36 18.46 -6.08
N GLY A 288 17.38 17.36 -6.83
CA GLY A 288 17.80 16.05 -6.31
C GLY A 288 17.38 14.87 -7.17
N LYS A 289 17.59 13.66 -6.66
CA LYS A 289 17.16 12.41 -7.28
C LYS A 289 16.09 11.73 -6.41
N TYR A 290 15.04 11.24 -7.05
CA TYR A 290 13.85 10.72 -6.38
C TYR A 290 13.37 9.42 -7.00
N ASP A 291 12.93 8.51 -6.16
CA ASP A 291 12.16 7.34 -6.58
C ASP A 291 10.67 7.67 -6.43
N ILE A 292 9.93 7.54 -7.53
CA ILE A 292 8.50 7.85 -7.61
C ILE A 292 7.76 6.53 -7.74
N ALA A 293 7.04 6.14 -6.69
CA ALA A 293 6.15 4.99 -6.70
C ALA A 293 4.76 5.41 -7.17
N ILE A 294 4.23 4.72 -8.17
CA ILE A 294 2.91 4.97 -8.76
C ILE A 294 2.09 3.69 -8.68
N ARG A 295 0.91 3.75 -8.06
CA ARG A 295 0.03 2.58 -7.89
C ARG A 295 -1.39 2.90 -8.38
N PRO A 296 -1.93 2.17 -9.36
CA PRO A 296 -3.32 2.37 -9.77
C PRO A 296 -4.26 2.01 -8.61
N LEU A 297 -5.31 2.81 -8.45
CA LEU A 297 -6.36 2.64 -7.43
C LEU A 297 -7.61 1.98 -8.01
N GLU A 298 -7.71 1.96 -9.33
CA GLU A 298 -8.85 1.41 -10.06
C GLU A 298 -8.41 0.84 -11.41
N GLY A 299 -9.30 0.07 -12.03
CA GLY A 299 -9.20 -0.31 -13.43
C GLY A 299 -8.04 -1.26 -13.78
N SER A 300 -7.12 -1.57 -12.86
CA SER A 300 -5.94 -2.40 -13.13
C SER A 300 -5.58 -3.34 -11.99
N ASP A 301 -5.37 -4.63 -12.33
CA ASP A 301 -4.77 -5.62 -11.42
C ASP A 301 -3.22 -5.60 -11.51
N ILE A 302 -2.66 -4.77 -12.39
CA ILE A 302 -1.22 -4.60 -12.52
C ILE A 302 -0.67 -3.94 -11.24
N PRO A 303 0.36 -4.51 -10.60
CA PRO A 303 0.99 -3.90 -9.44
C PRO A 303 1.51 -2.49 -9.72
N GLY A 304 1.62 -1.68 -8.66
CA GLY A 304 2.28 -0.37 -8.77
C GLY A 304 3.72 -0.49 -9.29
N THR A 305 4.15 0.53 -10.03
CA THR A 305 5.49 0.65 -10.60
C THR A 305 6.30 1.72 -9.87
N SER A 306 7.58 1.82 -10.18
CA SER A 306 8.43 2.91 -9.71
C SER A 306 9.37 3.39 -10.80
N ILE A 307 9.57 4.71 -10.88
CA ILE A 307 10.55 5.35 -11.76
C ILE A 307 11.54 6.13 -10.91
N THR A 308 12.75 6.35 -11.42
CA THR A 308 13.72 7.26 -10.80
C THR A 308 13.85 8.51 -11.66
N VAL A 309 13.68 9.68 -11.04
CA VAL A 309 13.78 10.98 -11.71
C VAL A 309 14.82 11.87 -11.04
N GLU A 310 15.47 12.72 -11.82
CA GLU A 310 16.38 13.76 -11.34
C GLU A 310 15.75 15.12 -11.63
N ILE A 311 15.62 15.98 -10.61
CA ILE A 311 15.04 17.31 -10.71
C ILE A 311 16.15 18.34 -10.52
N LYS A 312 16.25 19.30 -11.44
CA LYS A 312 17.18 20.43 -11.37
C LYS A 312 16.49 21.67 -10.78
N GLU A 313 17.30 22.63 -10.36
CA GLU A 313 16.79 23.91 -9.84
C GLU A 313 15.91 24.63 -10.87
N GLY A 314 14.70 25.01 -10.44
CA GLY A 314 13.70 25.67 -11.28
C GLY A 314 13.09 24.81 -12.38
N GLU A 315 13.38 23.49 -12.42
CA GLU A 315 12.89 22.60 -13.46
C GLU A 315 11.46 22.14 -13.16
N THR A 316 10.61 22.15 -14.19
CA THR A 316 9.29 21.50 -14.17
C THR A 316 9.30 20.30 -15.11
N LYS A 317 8.78 19.16 -14.64
CA LYS A 317 8.71 17.93 -15.43
C LYS A 317 7.33 17.29 -15.40
N HIS A 318 7.05 16.52 -16.44
CA HIS A 318 5.83 15.74 -16.59
C HIS A 318 6.18 14.34 -17.07
N GLU A 319 5.55 13.33 -16.46
CA GLU A 319 5.68 11.94 -16.86
C GLU A 319 4.30 11.29 -17.00
N THR A 320 4.13 10.49 -18.06
CA THR A 320 2.95 9.66 -18.25
C THR A 320 3.30 8.21 -17.98
N ILE A 321 2.62 7.60 -17.02
CA ILE A 321 2.79 6.21 -16.64
C ILE A 321 1.64 5.39 -17.21
N SER A 322 1.98 4.49 -18.13
CA SER A 322 1.04 3.52 -18.68
C SER A 322 1.04 2.24 -17.84
N PHE A 323 -0.15 1.84 -17.40
CA PHE A 323 -0.48 0.53 -16.84
C PHE A 323 -1.11 -0.37 -17.90
N ASP A 324 -0.63 -0.27 -19.14
CA ASP A 324 -1.03 -1.14 -20.22
C ASP A 324 -0.48 -2.55 -19.97
N GLY A 325 -1.37 -3.52 -19.99
CA GLY A 325 -1.05 -4.92 -19.76
C GLY A 325 -1.72 -5.83 -20.76
N GLY A 326 -1.27 -7.08 -20.78
CA GLY A 326 -1.99 -8.17 -21.42
C GLY A 326 -2.54 -9.12 -20.38
N THR A 327 -3.48 -9.96 -20.82
CA THR A 327 -4.05 -11.02 -20.00
C THR A 327 -3.42 -12.34 -20.40
N LEU A 328 -2.91 -13.09 -19.42
CA LEU A 328 -2.60 -14.50 -19.60
C LEU A 328 -3.80 -15.33 -19.15
N GLU A 329 -4.42 -16.07 -20.08
CA GLU A 329 -5.43 -17.07 -19.73
C GLU A 329 -4.73 -18.42 -19.57
N VAL A 330 -4.84 -19.02 -18.39
CA VAL A 330 -4.18 -20.28 -18.05
C VAL A 330 -5.17 -21.38 -17.77
N THR A 331 -4.91 -22.55 -18.34
CA THR A 331 -5.70 -23.76 -18.14
C THR A 331 -4.77 -24.92 -17.78
N ALA A 332 -5.13 -25.67 -16.74
CA ALA A 332 -4.47 -26.92 -16.41
C ALA A 332 -5.45 -28.08 -16.59
N THR A 333 -5.00 -29.15 -17.24
CA THR A 333 -5.78 -30.38 -17.40
C THR A 333 -4.98 -31.59 -16.91
N ASN A 334 -5.66 -32.70 -16.62
CA ASN A 334 -5.06 -33.99 -16.34
C ASN A 334 -5.80 -35.03 -17.16
N ASN A 335 -5.08 -35.75 -18.01
CA ASN A 335 -5.67 -36.69 -18.98
C ASN A 335 -6.80 -36.06 -19.84
N GLY A 336 -6.70 -34.77 -20.14
CA GLY A 336 -7.68 -34.02 -20.95
C GLY A 336 -8.84 -33.40 -20.17
N GLU A 337 -9.00 -33.70 -18.87
CA GLU A 337 -10.04 -33.11 -18.02
C GLU A 337 -9.50 -31.94 -17.20
N GLY A 338 -10.35 -30.96 -16.85
CA GLY A 338 -9.94 -29.81 -16.04
C GLY A 338 -9.28 -30.23 -14.72
N TRP A 339 -8.11 -29.68 -14.42
CA TRP A 339 -7.33 -30.05 -13.24
C TRP A 339 -6.91 -28.85 -12.39
N ASP A 340 -6.72 -29.11 -11.10
CA ASP A 340 -6.29 -28.11 -10.14
C ASP A 340 -4.76 -28.00 -10.11
N ALA A 341 -4.26 -26.81 -10.39
CA ALA A 341 -2.85 -26.49 -10.42
C ALA A 341 -2.61 -25.08 -9.88
N VAL A 342 -1.43 -24.88 -9.27
CA VAL A 342 -0.91 -23.54 -8.98
C VAL A 342 -0.13 -23.07 -10.19
N VAL A 343 -0.44 -21.88 -10.69
CA VAL A 343 0.26 -21.25 -11.82
C VAL A 343 0.95 -19.99 -11.31
N LYS A 344 2.22 -19.80 -11.68
CA LYS A 344 3.00 -18.60 -11.34
C LYS A 344 3.63 -18.02 -12.59
N MET A 345 3.64 -16.70 -12.68
CA MET A 345 4.37 -15.93 -13.67
C MET A 345 5.57 -15.24 -13.01
N PHE A 346 6.74 -15.38 -13.59
CA PHE A 346 7.98 -14.74 -13.14
C PHE A 346 8.43 -13.73 -14.18
N ASP A 347 8.82 -12.53 -13.74
CA ASP A 347 9.43 -11.51 -14.58
C ASP A 347 10.89 -11.88 -14.96
N SER A 348 11.54 -11.02 -15.74
CA SER A 348 12.94 -11.21 -16.16
C SER A 348 13.95 -11.22 -15.01
N ASN A 349 13.58 -10.71 -13.83
CA ASN A 349 14.40 -10.69 -12.62
C ASN A 349 14.14 -11.91 -11.72
N GLY A 350 13.23 -12.81 -12.13
CA GLY A 350 12.84 -13.98 -11.35
C GLY A 350 11.89 -13.68 -10.19
N LYS A 351 11.30 -12.48 -10.13
CA LYS A 351 10.26 -12.14 -9.14
C LYS A 351 8.90 -12.59 -9.66
N VAL A 352 8.05 -13.06 -8.75
CA VAL A 352 6.66 -13.42 -9.10
C VAL A 352 5.90 -12.16 -9.49
N ALA A 353 5.51 -12.06 -10.77
CA ALA A 353 4.71 -10.98 -11.32
C ALA A 353 3.21 -11.20 -11.05
N SER A 354 2.74 -12.44 -11.16
CA SER A 354 1.36 -12.84 -10.85
C SER A 354 1.27 -14.33 -10.54
N ASN A 355 0.21 -14.76 -9.85
CA ASN A 355 -0.05 -16.18 -9.58
C ASN A 355 -1.55 -16.45 -9.40
N THR A 356 -1.95 -17.69 -9.68
CA THR A 356 -3.34 -18.13 -9.51
C THR A 356 -3.42 -19.64 -9.23
N ARG A 357 -4.60 -20.10 -8.85
CA ARG A 357 -4.95 -21.52 -8.75
C ARG A 357 -6.13 -21.80 -9.69
N THR A 358 -5.98 -22.82 -10.54
CA THR A 358 -6.94 -23.08 -11.64
C THR A 358 -8.26 -23.63 -11.12
N TYR A 359 -8.27 -24.46 -10.07
CA TYR A 359 -9.46 -25.16 -9.58
C TYR A 359 -10.21 -25.95 -10.70
N GLY A 360 -9.48 -26.51 -11.66
CA GLY A 360 -10.06 -27.27 -12.76
C GLY A 360 -10.71 -26.46 -13.88
N ARG A 361 -10.52 -25.13 -13.92
CA ARG A 361 -11.06 -24.24 -14.95
C ARG A 361 -10.02 -23.22 -15.41
N SER A 362 -10.29 -22.55 -16.54
CA SER A 362 -9.47 -21.43 -16.99
C SER A 362 -9.48 -20.28 -15.99
N LYS A 363 -8.33 -19.62 -15.85
CA LYS A 363 -8.13 -18.43 -15.02
C LYS A 363 -7.34 -17.38 -15.78
N THR A 364 -7.62 -16.12 -15.51
CA THR A 364 -6.90 -15.01 -16.09
C THR A 364 -5.95 -14.38 -15.07
N MET A 365 -4.83 -13.86 -15.55
CA MET A 365 -3.88 -13.03 -14.80
C MET A 365 -3.50 -11.85 -15.68
N GLU A 366 -3.68 -10.63 -15.18
CA GLU A 366 -3.23 -9.42 -15.86
C GLU A 366 -1.80 -9.09 -15.43
N VAL A 367 -0.93 -8.79 -16.41
CA VAL A 367 0.46 -8.38 -16.17
C VAL A 367 0.87 -7.31 -17.20
N PRO A 368 1.92 -6.52 -16.92
CA PRO A 368 2.50 -5.63 -17.92
C PRO A 368 2.85 -6.36 -19.22
N ALA A 369 2.90 -5.64 -20.34
CA ALA A 369 3.43 -6.22 -21.57
C ALA A 369 4.91 -6.62 -21.38
N GLY A 370 5.29 -7.80 -21.84
CA GLY A 370 6.65 -8.30 -21.63
C GLY A 370 6.79 -9.80 -21.83
N LYS A 371 7.97 -10.31 -21.45
CA LYS A 371 8.27 -11.75 -21.47
C LYS A 371 8.30 -12.30 -20.06
N TYR A 372 7.67 -13.44 -19.88
CA TYR A 372 7.51 -14.09 -18.58
C TYR A 372 7.92 -15.55 -18.65
N LYS A 373 8.40 -16.08 -17.53
CA LYS A 373 8.43 -17.52 -17.30
C LYS A 373 7.14 -17.92 -16.60
N VAL A 374 6.45 -18.94 -17.11
CA VAL A 374 5.18 -19.43 -16.56
C VAL A 374 5.37 -20.86 -16.06
N THR A 375 4.96 -21.13 -14.83
CA THR A 375 5.13 -22.44 -14.20
C THR A 375 3.79 -23.01 -13.78
N PHE A 376 3.57 -24.31 -13.98
CA PHE A 376 2.41 -25.06 -13.53
C PHE A 376 2.84 -26.11 -12.50
N GLN A 377 2.20 -26.13 -11.34
CA GLN A 377 2.35 -27.17 -10.33
C GLN A 377 1.02 -27.90 -10.17
N GLY A 378 0.95 -29.14 -10.66
CA GLY A 378 -0.22 -30.01 -10.50
C GLY A 378 -0.44 -30.35 -9.03
N LEU A 379 -1.69 -30.21 -8.56
CA LEU A 379 -2.08 -30.58 -7.20
C LEU A 379 -2.68 -31.98 -7.18
N VAL A 380 -2.78 -32.56 -5.96
CA VAL A 380 -3.31 -33.91 -5.67
C VAL A 380 -2.43 -35.07 -6.20
N MET A 381 -1.95 -35.00 -7.44
CA MET A 381 -1.05 -35.98 -8.02
C MET A 381 0.32 -35.99 -7.34
N LYS A 382 1.01 -37.12 -7.47
CA LYS A 382 2.39 -37.33 -7.02
C LYS A 382 3.28 -37.78 -8.19
N GLY A 383 4.56 -37.95 -7.93
CA GLY A 383 5.50 -38.49 -8.92
C GLY A 383 6.50 -37.47 -9.44
N ILE A 384 7.13 -37.80 -10.58
CA ILE A 384 8.28 -37.08 -11.12
C ILE A 384 7.90 -35.87 -11.99
N ASN A 385 6.75 -35.92 -12.67
CA ASN A 385 6.30 -34.88 -13.62
C ASN A 385 5.09 -34.13 -13.07
N THR A 386 5.23 -33.49 -11.91
CA THR A 386 4.17 -32.67 -11.29
C THR A 386 4.35 -31.16 -11.50
N TYR A 387 5.49 -30.77 -12.07
CA TYR A 387 5.88 -29.39 -12.32
C TYR A 387 6.22 -29.23 -13.81
N PHE A 388 5.79 -28.13 -14.40
CA PHE A 388 6.08 -27.77 -15.78
C PHE A 388 6.40 -26.28 -15.87
N GLU A 389 7.28 -25.90 -16.78
CA GLU A 389 7.65 -24.51 -17.01
C GLU A 389 7.75 -24.18 -18.49
N ILE A 390 7.41 -22.95 -18.82
CA ILE A 390 7.50 -22.35 -20.14
C ILE A 390 8.28 -21.05 -20.00
N ASP A 391 9.42 -20.98 -20.67
CA ASP A 391 10.20 -19.74 -20.74
C ASP A 391 9.71 -18.84 -21.86
N ASN A 392 9.96 -17.53 -21.71
CA ASN A 392 9.75 -16.53 -22.75
C ASN A 392 8.30 -16.44 -23.30
N VAL A 393 7.31 -16.65 -22.43
CA VAL A 393 5.91 -16.36 -22.75
C VAL A 393 5.76 -14.85 -22.97
N GLU A 394 5.48 -14.45 -24.20
CA GLU A 394 5.26 -13.06 -24.57
C GLU A 394 3.81 -12.66 -24.31
N VAL A 395 3.60 -11.67 -23.45
CA VAL A 395 2.31 -11.04 -23.19
C VAL A 395 2.31 -9.66 -23.85
N LYS A 396 1.37 -9.42 -24.77
CA LYS A 396 1.24 -8.14 -25.46
C LYS A 396 0.13 -7.31 -24.82
N SER A 397 0.33 -5.99 -24.77
CA SER A 397 -0.67 -5.04 -24.30
C SER A 397 -2.00 -5.25 -25.03
N ASN A 398 -3.12 -5.17 -24.30
CA ASN A 398 -4.48 -5.27 -24.84
C ASN A 398 -4.80 -6.59 -25.55
N THR A 399 -4.09 -7.67 -25.23
CA THR A 399 -4.35 -9.00 -25.79
C THR A 399 -4.49 -10.05 -24.71
N THR A 400 -5.23 -11.13 -25.03
CA THR A 400 -5.28 -12.34 -24.21
C THR A 400 -4.40 -13.41 -24.84
N THR A 401 -3.43 -13.91 -24.08
CA THR A 401 -2.53 -15.01 -24.47
C THR A 401 -2.97 -16.29 -23.75
N PRO A 402 -3.57 -17.28 -24.44
CA PRO A 402 -3.97 -18.52 -23.82
C PRO A 402 -2.79 -19.50 -23.68
N ILE A 403 -2.66 -20.13 -22.52
CA ILE A 403 -1.70 -21.19 -22.25
C ILE A 403 -2.39 -22.35 -21.55
N THR A 404 -2.21 -23.54 -22.11
CA THR A 404 -2.71 -24.78 -21.51
C THR A 404 -1.56 -25.73 -21.24
N HIS A 405 -1.55 -26.34 -20.05
CA HIS A 405 -0.70 -27.49 -19.76
C HIS A 405 -1.55 -28.70 -19.35
N ASN A 406 -1.32 -29.83 -20.02
CA ASN A 406 -1.93 -31.09 -19.67
C ASN A 406 -0.93 -31.99 -18.92
N PHE A 407 -1.24 -32.31 -17.69
CA PHE A 407 -0.60 -33.38 -16.95
C PHE A 407 -1.10 -34.74 -17.43
N ASP A 408 -0.23 -35.75 -17.34
CA ASP A 408 -0.59 -37.14 -17.61
C ASP A 408 -0.38 -37.97 -16.35
N THR A 409 -1.43 -38.66 -15.91
CA THR A 409 -1.39 -39.50 -14.72
C THR A 409 -1.95 -40.89 -14.96
N GLY A 410 -1.45 -41.86 -14.20
CA GLY A 410 -2.03 -43.19 -14.05
C GLY A 410 -2.25 -43.51 -12.57
N LYS A 411 -3.02 -44.57 -12.31
CA LYS A 411 -3.24 -45.09 -10.96
C LYS A 411 -2.38 -46.31 -10.70
N VAL A 412 -1.79 -46.38 -9.52
CA VAL A 412 -1.10 -47.58 -9.05
C VAL A 412 -1.76 -48.08 -7.78
N MET A 413 -2.15 -49.34 -7.77
CA MET A 413 -2.72 -50.04 -6.63
C MET A 413 -1.67 -51.00 -6.07
N VAL A 414 -1.15 -50.74 -4.86
CA VAL A 414 -0.18 -51.64 -4.22
C VAL A 414 -0.81 -52.32 -3.03
N GLY A 415 -0.92 -53.65 -3.08
CA GLY A 415 -1.44 -54.46 -1.99
C GLY A 415 -0.38 -55.36 -1.38
N VAL A 416 -0.58 -55.75 -0.13
CA VAL A 416 0.32 -56.67 0.60
C VAL A 416 -0.53 -57.66 1.38
N GLN A 417 -0.25 -58.95 1.22
CA GLN A 417 -0.99 -60.03 1.87
C GLN A 417 -0.07 -61.21 2.24
N THR A 418 -0.56 -62.08 3.12
CA THR A 418 0.06 -63.39 3.39
C THR A 418 -0.28 -64.38 2.28
N SER A 419 0.43 -65.51 2.25
CA SER A 419 0.09 -66.65 1.39
C SER A 419 -1.34 -67.19 1.59
N SER A 420 -1.98 -66.95 2.74
CA SER A 420 -3.39 -67.29 3.01
C SER A 420 -4.39 -66.19 2.60
N GLY A 421 -3.92 -65.06 2.07
CA GLY A 421 -4.75 -63.92 1.65
C GLY A 421 -5.08 -62.91 2.76
N GLU A 422 -4.47 -63.03 3.94
CA GLU A 422 -4.63 -62.05 5.02
C GLU A 422 -3.89 -60.75 4.69
N LEU A 423 -4.56 -59.60 4.81
CA LEU A 423 -3.98 -58.30 4.45
C LEU A 423 -2.93 -57.83 5.46
N ILE A 424 -1.80 -57.32 4.97
CA ILE A 424 -0.65 -56.92 5.78
C ILE A 424 -0.52 -55.39 5.83
N ASP A 425 -0.25 -54.85 7.03
CA ASP A 425 0.19 -53.46 7.22
C ASP A 425 1.60 -53.28 6.66
N ALA A 426 1.79 -52.36 5.72
CA ALA A 426 3.09 -52.08 5.11
C ALA A 426 3.21 -50.62 4.68
N THR A 427 4.42 -50.08 4.73
CA THR A 427 4.74 -48.83 4.03
C THR A 427 5.03 -49.12 2.57
N VAL A 428 4.52 -48.28 1.67
CA VAL A 428 4.78 -48.31 0.24
C VAL A 428 5.37 -46.96 -0.15
N ASN A 429 6.59 -46.97 -0.69
CA ASN A 429 7.36 -45.78 -1.00
C ASN A 429 7.83 -45.81 -2.46
N PHE A 430 7.41 -44.82 -3.25
CA PHE A 430 7.81 -44.62 -4.62
C PHE A 430 9.00 -43.67 -4.69
N HIS A 431 10.01 -44.07 -5.45
CA HIS A 431 11.19 -43.28 -5.71
C HIS A 431 11.38 -43.11 -7.22
N GLU A 432 11.91 -41.95 -7.60
CA GLU A 432 12.48 -41.73 -8.91
C GLU A 432 13.66 -42.70 -9.14
N VAL A 433 13.75 -43.28 -10.34
CA VAL A 433 14.72 -44.35 -10.62
C VAL A 433 16.16 -43.84 -10.52
N ASP A 434 16.46 -42.68 -11.10
CA ASP A 434 17.82 -42.16 -11.22
C ASP A 434 18.24 -41.35 -10.00
N ALA A 435 17.39 -40.42 -9.54
CA ALA A 435 17.70 -39.58 -8.39
C ALA A 435 17.47 -40.27 -7.03
N ASN A 436 16.80 -41.42 -7.01
CA ASN A 436 16.34 -42.11 -5.80
C ASN A 436 15.58 -41.21 -4.81
N LYS A 437 14.98 -40.12 -5.32
CA LYS A 437 14.17 -39.16 -4.56
C LYS A 437 12.80 -39.78 -4.27
N ASN A 438 12.36 -39.72 -3.02
CA ASN A 438 11.01 -40.16 -2.65
C ASN A 438 9.97 -39.17 -3.20
N VAL A 439 9.01 -39.68 -3.96
CA VAL A 439 8.00 -38.86 -4.67
C VAL A 439 6.56 -39.17 -4.25
N ALA A 440 6.32 -40.34 -3.66
CA ALA A 440 5.05 -40.69 -3.03
C ALA A 440 5.27 -41.74 -1.94
N ALA A 441 4.51 -41.65 -0.85
CA ALA A 441 4.52 -42.66 0.20
C ALA A 441 3.14 -42.76 0.85
N SER A 442 2.76 -43.98 1.21
CA SER A 442 1.56 -44.25 2.01
C SER A 442 1.71 -45.59 2.73
N ARG A 443 0.71 -45.95 3.53
CA ARG A 443 0.58 -47.28 4.12
C ARG A 443 -0.58 -48.06 3.51
N THR A 444 -0.37 -49.36 3.34
CA THR A 444 -1.45 -50.35 3.29
C THR A 444 -1.78 -50.71 4.74
N TYR A 445 -3.06 -50.77 5.12
CA TYR A 445 -3.46 -51.31 6.43
C TYR A 445 -4.06 -52.71 6.25
N THR A 446 -4.44 -53.35 7.35
CA THR A 446 -5.06 -54.67 7.39
C THR A 446 -6.55 -54.65 7.01
N SER A 447 -6.97 -53.71 6.17
CA SER A 447 -8.35 -53.49 5.72
C SER A 447 -8.42 -53.36 4.21
N SER A 448 -9.45 -53.98 3.60
CA SER A 448 -9.72 -53.90 2.16
C SER A 448 -9.99 -52.48 1.67
N SER A 449 -10.41 -51.56 2.55
CA SER A 449 -10.57 -50.14 2.23
C SER A 449 -9.25 -49.39 1.98
N SER A 450 -8.11 -50.03 2.28
CA SER A 450 -6.79 -49.40 2.24
C SER A 450 -5.70 -50.28 1.62
N ASN A 451 -6.04 -51.52 1.27
CA ASN A 451 -5.14 -52.53 0.75
C ASN A 451 -5.90 -53.34 -0.33
N PRO A 452 -5.61 -53.13 -1.62
CA PRO A 452 -4.48 -52.34 -2.13
C PRO A 452 -4.65 -50.82 -1.95
N ARG A 453 -3.53 -50.13 -1.73
CA ARG A 453 -3.49 -48.67 -1.57
C ARG A 453 -3.38 -48.00 -2.94
N GLU A 454 -4.26 -47.04 -3.21
CA GLU A 454 -4.23 -46.22 -4.43
C GLU A 454 -3.19 -45.10 -4.36
N PHE A 455 -2.46 -44.92 -5.46
CA PHE A 455 -1.57 -43.81 -5.72
C PHE A 455 -1.89 -43.21 -7.09
N LEU A 456 -2.19 -41.91 -7.14
CA LEU A 456 -2.30 -41.15 -8.39
C LEU A 456 -0.92 -40.57 -8.72
N LEU A 457 -0.27 -41.09 -9.76
CA LEU A 457 1.10 -40.76 -10.12
C LEU A 457 1.15 -40.18 -11.53
N SER A 458 2.00 -39.18 -11.72
CA SER A 458 2.40 -38.74 -13.07
C SER A 458 3.03 -39.90 -13.83
N THR A 459 2.94 -39.87 -15.17
CA THR A 459 3.53 -40.91 -16.01
C THR A 459 5.05 -41.00 -15.84
N GLY A 460 5.58 -42.21 -15.95
CA GLY A 460 6.99 -42.49 -15.79
C GLY A 460 7.28 -43.82 -15.12
N THR A 461 8.55 -44.08 -14.86
CA THR A 461 9.03 -45.30 -14.21
C THR A 461 9.44 -45.02 -12.78
N TYR A 462 9.01 -45.86 -11.84
CA TYR A 462 9.24 -45.68 -10.41
C TYR A 462 9.85 -46.92 -9.78
N LYS A 463 10.78 -46.71 -8.86
CA LYS A 463 11.25 -47.75 -7.94
C LYS A 463 10.37 -47.76 -6.70
N VAL A 464 9.70 -48.87 -6.44
CA VAL A 464 8.78 -49.04 -5.31
C VAL A 464 9.46 -49.88 -4.24
N LYS A 465 9.51 -49.37 -3.02
CA LYS A 465 9.98 -50.10 -1.83
C LYS A 465 8.82 -50.33 -0.88
N VAL A 466 8.56 -51.60 -0.57
CA VAL A 466 7.52 -52.03 0.36
C VAL A 466 8.15 -52.64 1.59
N VAL A 467 7.75 -52.18 2.78
CA VAL A 467 8.27 -52.69 4.06
C VAL A 467 7.11 -53.03 4.97
N THR A 468 7.00 -54.30 5.38
CA THR A 468 5.95 -54.77 6.28
C THR A 468 6.13 -54.23 7.70
N LEU A 469 5.00 -54.00 8.36
CA LEU A 469 4.88 -53.48 9.71
C LEU A 469 4.09 -54.46 10.60
N GLY A 470 3.86 -54.06 11.85
CA GLY A 470 3.04 -54.81 12.80
C GLY A 470 3.57 -56.23 13.07
N VAL A 471 2.65 -57.20 13.07
CA VAL A 471 2.95 -58.62 13.34
C VAL A 471 3.83 -59.26 12.26
N HIS A 472 3.89 -58.68 11.06
CA HIS A 472 4.71 -59.16 9.95
C HIS A 472 5.98 -58.33 9.74
N LYS A 473 6.38 -57.48 10.69
CA LYS A 473 7.47 -56.51 10.55
C LYS A 473 8.79 -57.14 10.08
N GLY A 474 9.46 -56.45 9.16
CA GLY A 474 10.85 -56.74 8.78
C GLY A 474 11.05 -57.33 7.39
N LYS A 475 9.98 -57.68 6.67
CA LYS A 475 10.05 -58.09 5.27
C LYS A 475 10.10 -56.84 4.38
N THR A 476 11.00 -56.86 3.39
CA THR A 476 11.17 -55.76 2.44
C THR A 476 11.18 -56.31 1.02
N GLU A 477 10.42 -55.68 0.13
CA GLU A 477 10.44 -55.95 -1.31
C GLU A 477 10.73 -54.66 -2.07
N THR A 478 11.45 -54.76 -3.18
CA THR A 478 11.70 -53.64 -4.07
C THR A 478 11.52 -54.09 -5.51
N PHE A 479 10.77 -53.31 -6.28
CA PHE A 479 10.49 -53.58 -7.68
C PHE A 479 10.35 -52.26 -8.45
N THR A 480 10.29 -52.36 -9.77
CA THR A 480 10.05 -51.21 -10.65
C THR A 480 8.65 -51.31 -11.24
N ILE A 481 7.98 -50.16 -11.41
CA ILE A 481 6.67 -50.07 -12.05
C ILE A 481 6.67 -48.93 -13.07
N GLU A 482 6.09 -49.18 -14.23
CA GLU A 482 5.83 -48.16 -15.25
C GLU A 482 4.38 -47.68 -15.10
N VAL A 483 4.19 -46.36 -15.02
CA VAL A 483 2.88 -45.71 -14.94
C VAL A 483 2.60 -45.03 -16.28
N LYS A 484 1.50 -45.45 -16.92
CA LYS A 484 1.04 -44.92 -18.20
C LYS A 484 -0.22 -44.08 -18.04
N LYS A 485 -0.44 -43.19 -19.00
CA LYS A 485 -1.55 -42.23 -19.01
C LYS A 485 -2.90 -42.96 -18.96
N GLY A 486 -3.72 -42.63 -17.98
CA GLY A 486 -5.08 -43.16 -17.81
C GLY A 486 -5.16 -44.63 -17.39
N GLU A 487 -4.03 -45.33 -17.29
CA GLU A 487 -4.00 -46.74 -16.92
C GLU A 487 -4.06 -46.92 -15.40
N THR A 488 -4.59 -48.07 -14.96
CA THR A 488 -4.50 -48.54 -13.57
C THR A 488 -3.66 -49.80 -13.53
N VAL A 489 -2.56 -49.77 -12.77
CA VAL A 489 -1.67 -50.92 -12.58
C VAL A 489 -1.80 -51.43 -11.15
N THR A 490 -2.07 -52.72 -10.98
CA THR A 490 -2.19 -53.35 -9.66
C THR A 490 -1.04 -54.31 -9.40
N LYS A 491 -0.38 -54.17 -8.24
CA LYS A 491 0.67 -55.06 -7.76
C LYS A 491 0.34 -55.53 -6.35
N THR A 492 0.10 -56.82 -6.20
CA THR A 492 -0.06 -57.47 -4.89
C THR A 492 1.22 -58.22 -4.55
N ILE A 493 1.77 -57.94 -3.38
CA ILE A 493 2.90 -58.65 -2.79
C ILE A 493 2.37 -59.72 -1.85
N THR A 494 2.86 -60.94 -2.00
CA THR A 494 2.49 -62.08 -1.16
C THR A 494 3.72 -62.54 -0.38
N TYR A 495 3.59 -62.62 0.95
CA TYR A 495 4.66 -62.97 1.88
C TYR A 495 4.45 -64.28 2.64
#